data_AF-A0A5J4W9G9-F1
#
_entry.id   AF-A0A5J4W9G9-F1
#
_cell.length_a   1.000
_cell.length_b   1.000
_cell.length_c   1.000
_cell.angle_alpha   90.00
_cell.angle_beta   90.00
_cell.angle_gamma   90.00
#
_symmetry.space_group_name_H-M   'P 1'
#
loop_
_entity.id
_entity.type
_entity.pdbx_description
1 polymer ?
#
loop_
_entity_poly.entity_id
_entity_poly.type
_entity_poly.pdbx_seq_one_letter_code
_entity_poly.pdbx_strand_id
1 'polypeptide(L)'
;MVQRGDYYVKWEIMQSVFQQLNFFPNLDAFATRTSRQCRRYFSPLKDRRAEARDAFQPPWTGELMLIHPPIEQIQRAIAKAKRDGVIALFIRLNRVLTKYQQMFPIIIAALNLGLTIQVLQEGKKMKQLKPKLPPRDLIAALINSLEEKLIYRDLVRQSGLNEQSIDGMITKMNQETWQKRRTGLDVLSDYILQQKIKIESFIGNKTDIELVNALVWVYNGGGDKLKQRIRKLRMHGCATLQQFSEMKDISKSPFINQFSNNHQHAIEQKAKYNTMWNIQFFFNYIEKRRFKSSQEMQAKAMSLHVAFPLQG
;
A
#
# COMPACT_ATOMS: atom_id res chain seq x y z
N MET A 1 7.45 26.89 -19.92
CA MET A 1 7.65 25.65 -19.14
C MET A 1 7.76 24.46 -20.09
N VAL A 2 8.93 23.83 -20.17
CA VAL A 2 9.15 22.59 -20.92
C VAL A 2 8.36 21.48 -20.21
N GLN A 3 7.40 20.89 -20.90
CA GLN A 3 6.55 19.85 -20.33
C GLN A 3 7.33 18.54 -20.35
N ARG A 4 8.10 18.29 -19.28
CA ARG A 4 8.69 16.98 -19.00
C ARG A 4 7.52 15.99 -18.90
N GLY A 5 7.37 15.09 -19.88
CA GLY A 5 6.22 14.17 -19.94
C GLY A 5 5.36 14.22 -21.20
N ASP A 6 5.79 14.88 -22.28
CA ASP A 6 5.12 14.78 -23.59
C ASP A 6 5.46 13.45 -24.30
N TYR A 7 5.20 12.32 -23.63
CA TYR A 7 5.23 10.96 -24.17
C TYR A 7 3.94 10.25 -23.79
N TYR A 8 3.62 9.20 -24.53
CA TYR A 8 2.50 8.32 -24.24
C TYR A 8 2.85 6.89 -24.63
N VAL A 9 2.15 5.93 -24.03
CA VAL A 9 2.29 4.52 -24.43
C VAL A 9 1.68 4.34 -25.82
N LYS A 10 2.36 3.58 -26.69
CA LYS A 10 1.83 3.25 -28.02
C LYS A 10 0.44 2.64 -27.93
N TRP A 11 -0.43 2.99 -28.87
CA TRP A 11 -1.85 2.63 -28.84
C TRP A 11 -2.04 1.11 -28.82
N GLU A 12 -1.33 0.39 -29.68
CA GLU A 12 -1.38 -1.06 -29.79
C GLU A 12 -1.00 -1.78 -28.48
N ILE A 13 -0.05 -1.22 -27.73
CA ILE A 13 0.34 -1.75 -26.42
C ILE A 13 -0.78 -1.47 -25.41
N MET A 14 -1.31 -0.25 -25.38
CA MET A 14 -2.41 0.08 -24.45
C MET A 14 -3.66 -0.76 -24.68
N GLN A 15 -4.03 -1.03 -25.93
CA GLN A 15 -5.15 -1.92 -26.24
C GLN A 15 -4.90 -3.34 -25.71
N SER A 16 -3.69 -3.86 -25.88
CA SER A 16 -3.31 -5.15 -25.32
C SER A 16 -3.38 -5.16 -23.78
N VAL A 17 -2.95 -4.07 -23.12
CA VAL A 17 -3.05 -3.92 -21.67
C VAL A 17 -4.50 -3.95 -21.19
N PHE A 18 -5.40 -3.23 -21.86
CA PHE A 18 -6.81 -3.19 -21.50
C PHE A 18 -7.46 -4.58 -21.59
N GLN A 19 -7.14 -5.33 -22.64
CA GLN A 19 -7.62 -6.70 -22.82
C GLN A 19 -7.06 -7.66 -21.76
N GLN A 20 -5.74 -7.65 -21.54
CA GLN A 20 -5.09 -8.57 -20.60
C GLN A 20 -5.51 -8.34 -19.14
N LEU A 21 -5.71 -7.08 -18.75
CA LEU A 21 -6.16 -6.73 -17.41
C LEU A 21 -7.69 -6.68 -17.28
N ASN A 22 -8.42 -6.95 -18.37
CA ASN A 22 -9.87 -6.82 -18.47
C ASN A 22 -10.40 -5.52 -17.86
N PHE A 23 -9.73 -4.40 -18.16
CA PHE A 23 -10.03 -3.10 -17.59
C PHE A 23 -9.99 -2.01 -18.67
N PHE A 24 -11.12 -1.36 -18.87
CA PHE A 24 -11.34 -0.38 -19.93
C PHE A 24 -11.57 1.01 -19.32
N PRO A 25 -10.53 1.84 -19.16
CA PRO A 25 -10.68 3.16 -18.58
C PRO A 25 -11.51 4.06 -19.51
N ASN A 26 -12.43 4.81 -18.91
CA ASN A 26 -13.30 5.74 -19.62
C ASN A 26 -12.70 7.17 -19.70
N LEU A 27 -11.75 7.49 -18.82
CA LEU A 27 -11.18 8.82 -18.63
C LEU A 27 -9.66 8.79 -18.45
N ASP A 28 -8.94 9.57 -19.28
CA ASP A 28 -7.49 9.72 -19.20
C ASP A 28 -7.11 10.99 -18.44
N ALA A 29 -6.52 10.83 -17.25
CA ALA A 29 -6.21 11.95 -16.37
C ALA A 29 -5.07 12.85 -16.90
N PHE A 30 -4.14 12.31 -17.68
CA PHE A 30 -2.89 13.01 -18.00
C PHE A 30 -2.60 12.94 -19.49
N ALA A 31 -3.41 13.62 -20.30
CA ALA A 31 -3.30 13.53 -21.75
C ALA A 31 -3.40 14.88 -22.48
N THR A 32 -3.07 14.82 -23.76
CA THR A 32 -3.36 15.87 -24.75
C THR A 32 -4.29 15.31 -25.80
N ARG A 33 -4.88 16.18 -26.63
CA ARG A 33 -5.72 15.76 -27.76
C ARG A 33 -5.10 14.67 -28.65
N THR A 34 -3.78 14.67 -28.78
CA THR A 34 -3.02 13.75 -29.63
C THR A 34 -2.42 12.55 -28.89
N SER A 35 -2.40 12.57 -27.56
CA SER A 35 -1.79 11.51 -26.75
C SER A 35 -2.78 10.73 -25.89
N ARG A 36 -4.07 11.14 -25.91
CA ARG A 36 -5.14 10.50 -25.14
C ARG A 36 -5.32 9.04 -25.54
N GLN A 37 -5.51 8.19 -24.55
CA GLN A 37 -5.90 6.78 -24.75
C GLN A 37 -7.40 6.56 -24.57
N CYS A 38 -8.09 7.52 -23.95
CA CYS A 38 -9.53 7.49 -23.73
C CYS A 38 -10.22 8.60 -24.53
N ARG A 39 -11.53 8.41 -24.79
CA ARG A 39 -12.35 9.45 -25.45
C ARG A 39 -12.44 10.71 -24.58
N ARG A 40 -12.65 10.54 -23.28
CA ARG A 40 -12.67 11.61 -22.27
C ARG A 40 -11.28 11.77 -21.70
N TYR A 41 -10.83 13.00 -21.48
CA TYR A 41 -9.51 13.27 -20.93
C TYR A 41 -9.41 14.64 -20.28
N PHE A 42 -8.47 14.76 -19.33
CA PHE A 42 -7.99 16.03 -18.81
C PHE A 42 -6.71 16.43 -19.52
N SER A 43 -6.53 17.73 -19.76
CA SER A 43 -5.34 18.23 -20.45
C SER A 43 -4.69 19.42 -19.77
N PRO A 44 -3.38 19.38 -19.48
CA PRO A 44 -2.66 20.53 -18.93
C PRO A 44 -2.62 21.75 -19.89
N LEU A 45 -2.96 21.54 -21.17
CA LEU A 45 -3.03 22.58 -22.19
C LEU A 45 -4.44 23.16 -22.29
N LYS A 46 -4.56 24.39 -22.80
CA LYS A 46 -5.87 24.97 -23.13
C LYS A 46 -6.45 24.21 -24.32
N ASP A 47 -7.34 23.27 -24.04
CA ASP A 47 -8.01 22.44 -25.04
C ASP A 47 -9.51 22.44 -24.77
N ARG A 48 -10.29 22.92 -25.75
CA ARG A 48 -11.76 22.99 -25.65
C ARG A 48 -12.43 21.62 -25.63
N ARG A 49 -11.71 20.55 -26.01
CA ARG A 49 -12.22 19.17 -25.99
C ARG A 49 -11.83 18.40 -24.73
N ALA A 50 -10.93 18.95 -23.90
CA ALA A 50 -10.60 18.37 -22.61
C ALA A 50 -11.69 18.75 -21.60
N GLU A 51 -12.06 17.81 -20.73
CA GLU A 51 -13.08 18.05 -19.70
C GLU A 51 -12.58 18.96 -18.58
N ALA A 52 -11.27 18.95 -18.35
CA ALA A 52 -10.63 19.83 -17.39
C ALA A 52 -9.17 20.10 -17.75
N ARG A 53 -8.65 21.22 -17.23
CA ARG A 53 -7.27 21.65 -17.47
C ARG A 53 -6.27 21.05 -16.48
N ASP A 54 -6.64 21.04 -15.20
CA ASP A 54 -5.82 20.43 -14.15
C ASP A 54 -6.47 19.12 -13.73
N ALA A 55 -5.79 18.00 -13.97
CA ALA A 55 -6.25 16.67 -13.58
C ALA A 55 -6.56 16.56 -12.09
N PHE A 56 -5.97 17.42 -11.25
CA PHE A 56 -6.14 17.39 -9.81
C PHE A 56 -7.34 18.20 -9.30
N GLN A 57 -8.01 18.99 -10.15
CA GLN A 57 -9.15 19.81 -9.73
C GLN A 57 -10.47 19.03 -9.73
N PRO A 58 -10.87 18.34 -10.83
CA PRO A 58 -12.11 17.57 -10.84
C PRO A 58 -12.08 16.43 -9.82
N PRO A 59 -13.25 15.99 -9.32
CA PRO A 59 -13.36 14.71 -8.64
C PRO A 59 -13.12 13.57 -9.64
N TRP A 60 -12.43 12.52 -9.19
CA TRP A 60 -12.23 11.26 -9.91
C TRP A 60 -13.20 10.17 -9.43
N THR A 61 -14.00 10.45 -8.40
CA THR A 61 -14.94 9.49 -7.80
C THR A 61 -15.95 9.00 -8.85
N GLY A 62 -16.12 7.67 -8.92
CA GLY A 62 -17.03 7.02 -9.87
C GLY A 62 -16.45 6.78 -11.27
N GLU A 63 -15.23 7.24 -11.55
CA GLU A 63 -14.60 7.08 -12.86
C GLU A 63 -13.66 5.86 -12.93
N LEU A 64 -13.58 5.24 -14.11
CA LEU A 64 -12.61 4.20 -14.42
C LEU A 64 -11.39 4.85 -15.08
N MET A 65 -10.38 5.13 -14.28
CA MET A 65 -9.33 6.07 -14.67
C MET A 65 -8.13 5.41 -15.34
N LEU A 66 -7.58 6.05 -16.37
CA LEU A 66 -6.20 5.87 -16.80
C LEU A 66 -5.34 6.98 -16.18
N ILE A 67 -4.31 6.60 -15.43
CA ILE A 67 -3.42 7.50 -14.71
C ILE A 67 -1.99 7.29 -15.22
N HIS A 68 -1.55 8.15 -16.14
CA HIS A 68 -0.16 8.19 -16.63
C HIS A 68 0.50 9.55 -16.35
N PRO A 69 0.78 9.87 -15.08
CA PRO A 69 1.26 11.19 -14.70
C PRO A 69 2.73 11.38 -15.11
N PRO A 70 3.14 12.63 -15.36
CA PRO A 70 4.56 12.99 -15.39
C PRO A 70 5.26 12.54 -14.11
N ILE A 71 6.55 12.19 -14.20
CA ILE A 71 7.35 11.66 -13.07
C ILE A 71 7.25 12.56 -11.83
N GLU A 72 7.32 13.88 -12.05
CA GLU A 72 7.24 14.93 -11.02
C GLU A 72 5.90 14.89 -10.23
N GLN A 73 4.83 14.37 -10.86
CA GLN A 73 3.45 14.40 -10.36
C GLN A 73 2.98 13.06 -9.80
N ILE A 74 3.81 12.01 -9.85
CA ILE A 74 3.42 10.66 -9.43
C ILE A 74 2.88 10.63 -7.99
N GLN A 75 3.60 11.27 -7.05
CA GLN A 75 3.19 11.28 -5.64
C GLN A 75 1.82 11.96 -5.46
N ARG A 76 1.59 13.05 -6.19
CA ARG A 76 0.32 13.80 -6.15
C ARG A 76 -0.82 12.99 -6.79
N ALA A 77 -0.56 12.29 -7.89
CA ALA A 77 -1.53 11.39 -8.54
C ALA A 77 -1.91 10.21 -7.64
N ILE A 78 -0.93 9.58 -6.97
CA ILE A 78 -1.20 8.54 -5.96
C ILE A 78 -2.06 9.09 -4.82
N ALA A 79 -1.73 10.27 -4.30
CA ALA A 79 -2.49 10.90 -3.23
C ALA A 79 -3.93 11.23 -3.67
N LYS A 80 -4.11 11.72 -4.90
CA LYS A 80 -5.42 12.04 -5.46
C LYS A 80 -6.27 10.79 -5.71
N ALA A 81 -5.69 9.72 -6.29
CA ALA A 81 -6.38 8.44 -6.47
C ALA A 81 -6.94 7.93 -5.13
N LYS A 82 -6.12 7.95 -4.07
CA LYS A 82 -6.57 7.58 -2.72
C LYS A 82 -7.63 8.49 -2.15
N ARG A 83 -7.43 9.81 -2.24
CA ARG A 83 -8.37 10.80 -1.71
C ARG A 83 -9.74 10.59 -2.32
N ASP A 84 -9.80 10.33 -3.61
CA ASP A 84 -11.06 10.23 -4.33
C ASP A 84 -11.68 8.83 -4.28
N GLY A 85 -10.87 7.80 -4.06
CA GLY A 85 -11.28 6.41 -4.09
C GLY A 85 -11.64 6.01 -5.51
N VAL A 86 -10.68 5.45 -6.23
CA VAL A 86 -10.82 5.06 -7.63
C VAL A 86 -10.31 3.64 -7.88
N ILE A 87 -10.91 2.98 -8.88
CA ILE A 87 -10.27 1.86 -9.56
C ILE A 87 -9.62 2.45 -10.81
N ALA A 88 -8.32 2.24 -10.96
CA ALA A 88 -7.58 2.89 -12.03
C ALA A 88 -6.47 2.02 -12.58
N LEU A 89 -6.17 2.20 -13.87
CA LEU A 89 -4.95 1.70 -14.47
C LEU A 89 -3.86 2.76 -14.33
N PHE A 90 -2.85 2.47 -13.51
CA PHE A 90 -1.75 3.38 -13.23
C PHE A 90 -0.49 2.98 -14.02
N ILE A 91 -0.10 3.80 -14.99
CA ILE A 91 1.09 3.58 -15.82
C ILE A 91 2.29 4.28 -15.20
N ARG A 92 3.36 3.52 -14.94
CA ARG A 92 4.52 4.00 -14.18
C ARG A 92 5.81 3.26 -14.54
N LEU A 93 6.94 3.85 -14.19
CA LEU A 93 8.25 3.19 -14.30
C LEU A 93 8.45 2.20 -13.15
N ASN A 94 9.11 1.06 -13.38
CA ASN A 94 9.25 -0.01 -12.38
C ASN A 94 9.84 0.45 -11.02
N ARG A 95 10.94 1.21 -11.03
CA ARG A 95 11.58 1.78 -9.81
C ARG A 95 10.71 2.76 -9.01
N VAL A 96 9.60 3.23 -9.56
CA VAL A 96 8.65 4.07 -8.80
C VAL A 96 7.95 3.25 -7.72
N LEU A 97 7.77 1.93 -7.90
CA LEU A 97 7.22 1.07 -6.84
C LEU A 97 8.10 1.17 -5.61
N THR A 98 9.41 0.94 -5.72
CA THR A 98 10.29 0.88 -4.56
C THR A 98 10.35 2.22 -3.81
N LYS A 99 10.26 3.36 -4.51
CA LYS A 99 10.23 4.69 -3.87
C LYS A 99 8.91 4.99 -3.17
N TYR A 100 7.78 4.59 -3.73
CA TYR A 100 6.44 4.95 -3.22
C TYR A 100 5.63 3.74 -2.75
N GLN A 101 6.27 2.62 -2.45
CA GLN A 101 5.60 1.33 -2.21
C GLN A 101 4.57 1.44 -1.08
N GLN A 102 4.98 2.06 0.03
CA GLN A 102 4.11 2.29 1.19
C GLN A 102 2.96 3.25 0.90
N MET A 103 3.11 4.07 -0.15
CA MET A 103 2.10 5.01 -0.60
C MET A 103 1.25 4.44 -1.74
N PHE A 104 1.53 3.30 -2.33
CA PHE A 104 0.70 2.83 -3.44
C PHE A 104 -0.63 2.24 -2.92
N PRO A 105 -1.77 2.42 -3.61
CA PRO A 105 -2.99 1.68 -3.29
C PRO A 105 -2.81 0.18 -3.51
N ILE A 106 -3.78 -0.62 -3.06
CA ILE A 106 -3.83 -2.06 -3.35
C ILE A 106 -3.70 -2.26 -4.86
N ILE A 107 -2.73 -3.10 -5.26
CA ILE A 107 -2.52 -3.51 -6.65
C ILE A 107 -3.27 -4.81 -6.85
N ILE A 108 -4.33 -4.77 -7.66
CA ILE A 108 -5.13 -5.96 -8.02
C ILE A 108 -4.33 -6.84 -8.98
N ALA A 109 -3.73 -6.21 -9.99
CA ALA A 109 -2.96 -6.87 -11.03
C ALA A 109 -1.90 -5.91 -11.59
N ALA A 110 -0.82 -6.45 -12.14
CA ALA A 110 0.20 -5.65 -12.82
C ALA A 110 0.76 -6.38 -14.03
N LEU A 111 1.07 -5.62 -15.08
CA LEU A 111 1.68 -6.09 -16.30
C LEU A 111 2.97 -5.31 -16.58
N ASN A 112 4.07 -6.03 -16.84
CA ASN A 112 5.30 -5.43 -17.34
C ASN A 112 5.17 -5.20 -18.85
N LEU A 113 5.32 -3.95 -19.28
CA LEU A 113 5.19 -3.55 -20.67
C LEU A 113 6.54 -3.63 -21.40
N GLY A 114 7.65 -3.78 -20.68
CA GLY A 114 9.00 -3.77 -21.22
C GLY A 114 9.63 -2.38 -21.24
N LEU A 115 10.71 -2.23 -22.02
CA LEU A 115 11.53 -1.03 -22.03
C LEU A 115 10.78 0.18 -22.61
N THR A 116 10.88 1.31 -21.93
CA THR A 116 10.28 2.60 -22.35
C THR A 116 10.60 2.99 -23.78
N ILE A 117 11.81 2.69 -24.28
CA ILE A 117 12.21 2.99 -25.67
C ILE A 117 11.40 2.21 -26.72
N GLN A 118 10.86 1.04 -26.35
CA GLN A 118 10.03 0.21 -27.21
C GLN A 118 8.55 0.55 -27.04
N VAL A 119 8.17 0.98 -25.83
CA VAL A 119 6.78 1.11 -25.40
C VAL A 119 6.23 2.53 -25.55
N LEU A 120 7.08 3.54 -25.33
CA LEU A 120 6.68 4.94 -25.39
C LEU A 120 6.84 5.51 -26.79
N GLN A 121 5.96 6.44 -27.12
CA GLN A 121 6.02 7.28 -28.30
C GLN A 121 6.19 8.73 -27.87
N GLU A 122 7.10 9.43 -28.55
CA GLU A 122 7.36 10.85 -28.32
C GLU A 122 6.23 11.72 -28.86
N GLY A 123 5.75 12.64 -28.03
CA GLY A 123 4.89 13.73 -28.43
C GLY A 123 5.64 14.85 -29.17
N LYS A 124 4.88 15.84 -29.65
CA LYS A 124 5.37 16.89 -30.54
C LYS A 124 6.51 17.71 -29.94
N LYS A 125 6.43 18.07 -28.65
CA LYS A 125 7.44 18.89 -27.97
C LYS A 125 8.72 18.11 -27.71
N MET A 126 8.63 16.82 -27.40
CA MET A 126 9.84 16.01 -27.24
C MET A 126 10.59 15.83 -28.56
N LYS A 127 9.89 15.62 -29.67
CA LYS A 127 10.52 15.61 -31.01
C LYS A 127 11.27 16.91 -31.31
N GLN A 128 10.75 18.05 -30.87
CA GLN A 128 11.38 19.37 -31.06
C GLN A 128 12.59 19.59 -30.15
N LEU A 129 12.47 19.21 -28.88
CA LEU A 129 13.48 19.51 -27.85
C LEU A 129 14.54 18.40 -27.69
N LYS A 130 14.33 17.24 -28.32
CA LYS A 130 15.16 16.03 -28.25
C LYS A 130 15.62 15.61 -26.83
N PRO A 131 14.77 15.67 -25.78
CA PRO A 131 15.14 15.12 -24.48
C PRO A 131 15.17 13.58 -24.55
N LYS A 132 16.08 12.94 -23.81
CA LYS A 132 16.14 11.47 -23.74
C LYS A 132 14.95 10.92 -22.94
N LEU A 133 14.29 9.89 -23.49
CA LEU A 133 13.36 9.07 -22.72
C LEU A 133 14.08 8.41 -21.54
N PRO A 134 13.45 8.27 -20.36
CA PRO A 134 14.06 7.56 -19.24
C PRO A 134 14.22 6.08 -19.63
N PRO A 135 15.44 5.52 -19.73
CA PRO A 135 15.64 4.13 -20.17
C PRO A 135 15.32 3.17 -19.02
N ARG A 136 14.09 2.62 -18.96
CA ARG A 136 13.59 1.79 -17.85
C ARG A 136 12.42 0.92 -18.28
N ASP A 137 12.08 -0.09 -17.48
CA ASP A 137 10.83 -0.84 -17.68
C ASP A 137 9.61 -0.01 -17.27
N LEU A 138 8.55 -0.14 -18.07
CA LEU A 138 7.25 0.44 -17.81
C LEU A 138 6.28 -0.65 -17.31
N ILE A 139 5.50 -0.33 -16.30
CA ILE A 139 4.52 -1.23 -15.69
C ILE A 139 3.15 -0.55 -15.73
N ALA A 140 2.13 -1.33 -16.11
CA ALA A 140 0.74 -0.99 -15.90
C ALA A 140 0.24 -1.71 -14.63
N ALA A 141 -0.24 -0.97 -13.64
CA ALA A 141 -0.79 -1.53 -12.40
C ALA A 141 -2.26 -1.18 -12.27
N LEU A 142 -3.13 -2.18 -12.21
CA LEU A 142 -4.52 -2.00 -11.84
C LEU A 142 -4.61 -1.82 -10.33
N ILE A 143 -5.08 -0.65 -9.89
CA ILE A 143 -5.17 -0.29 -8.49
C ILE A 143 -6.62 -0.20 -8.02
N ASN A 144 -6.88 -0.63 -6.79
CA ASN A 144 -8.11 -0.35 -6.06
C ASN A 144 -7.79 0.58 -4.90
N SER A 145 -8.31 1.80 -4.94
CA SER A 145 -8.33 2.70 -3.79
C SER A 145 -9.74 2.95 -3.24
N LEU A 146 -10.76 2.31 -3.82
CA LEU A 146 -12.13 2.32 -3.32
C LEU A 146 -12.25 1.48 -2.05
N GLU A 147 -11.73 0.24 -2.01
CA GLU A 147 -11.87 -0.66 -0.86
C GLU A 147 -11.38 -0.05 0.47
N GLU A 148 -10.22 0.60 0.46
CA GLU A 148 -9.66 1.24 1.66
C GLU A 148 -10.46 2.48 2.10
N LYS A 149 -11.10 3.18 1.15
CA LYS A 149 -11.95 4.34 1.42
C LYS A 149 -13.37 3.90 1.82
N LEU A 150 -13.84 2.74 1.35
CA LEU A 150 -15.14 2.18 1.69
C LEU A 150 -15.21 1.88 3.18
N ILE A 151 -14.22 1.24 3.79
CA ILE A 151 -14.28 0.97 5.25
C ILE A 151 -14.28 2.26 6.06
N TYR A 152 -13.44 3.25 5.71
CA TYR A 152 -13.49 4.53 6.41
C TYR A 152 -14.85 5.20 6.23
N ARG A 153 -15.37 5.26 5.00
CA ARG A 153 -16.68 5.85 4.68
C ARG A 153 -17.81 5.10 5.37
N ASP A 154 -17.76 3.78 5.42
CA ASP A 154 -18.78 2.94 6.04
C ASP A 154 -18.75 3.11 7.55
N LEU A 155 -17.58 3.18 8.19
CA LEU A 155 -17.47 3.55 9.61
C LEU A 155 -18.09 4.92 9.89
N VAL A 156 -17.79 5.92 9.07
CA VAL A 156 -18.31 7.29 9.24
C VAL A 156 -19.82 7.36 8.94
N ARG A 157 -20.30 6.61 7.96
CA ARG A 157 -21.73 6.51 7.62
C ARG A 157 -22.50 5.84 8.76
N GLN A 158 -21.94 4.79 9.35
CA GLN A 158 -22.54 4.08 10.47
C GLN A 158 -22.54 4.92 11.77
N SER A 159 -21.67 5.93 11.86
CA SER A 159 -21.74 6.93 12.94
C SER A 159 -22.83 8.00 12.73
N GLY A 160 -23.69 7.88 11.71
CA GLY A 160 -24.81 8.79 11.44
C GLY A 160 -24.47 10.06 10.64
N LEU A 161 -23.27 10.15 10.06
CA LEU A 161 -22.89 11.31 9.25
C LEU A 161 -23.36 11.16 7.79
N ASN A 162 -23.81 12.26 7.19
CA ASN A 162 -24.22 12.29 5.78
C ASN A 162 -23.01 12.38 4.83
N GLU A 163 -23.22 12.00 3.56
CA GLU A 163 -22.15 11.95 2.55
C GLU A 163 -21.44 13.28 2.33
N GLN A 164 -22.13 14.42 2.44
CA GLN A 164 -21.51 15.74 2.28
C GLN A 164 -20.53 16.05 3.43
N SER A 165 -20.90 15.69 4.67
CA SER A 165 -20.03 15.81 5.83
C SER A 165 -18.82 14.88 5.71
N ILE A 166 -19.03 13.63 5.25
CA ILE A 166 -17.95 12.66 5.00
C ILE A 166 -16.95 13.23 3.98
N ASP A 167 -17.43 13.74 2.85
CA ASP A 167 -16.60 14.33 1.81
C ASP A 167 -15.86 15.58 2.30
N GLY A 168 -16.52 16.41 3.12
CA GLY A 168 -15.90 17.55 3.78
C GLY A 168 -14.76 17.12 4.71
N MET A 169 -14.96 16.07 5.51
CA MET A 169 -13.93 15.52 6.41
C MET A 169 -12.74 14.98 5.63
N ILE A 170 -12.97 14.19 4.58
CA ILE A 170 -11.91 13.61 3.74
C ILE A 170 -11.13 14.70 3.02
N THR A 171 -11.80 15.72 2.51
CA THR A 171 -11.17 16.82 1.77
C THR A 171 -10.30 17.71 2.66
N LYS A 172 -10.74 17.96 3.90
CA LYS A 172 -10.00 18.80 4.88
C LYS A 172 -8.90 18.03 5.61
N MET A 173 -8.91 16.70 5.56
CA MET A 173 -7.92 15.87 6.23
C MET A 173 -6.53 16.03 5.61
N ASN A 174 -5.54 16.32 6.44
CA ASN A 174 -4.16 16.36 5.97
C ASN A 174 -3.65 14.96 5.58
N GLN A 175 -2.68 14.92 4.67
CA GLN A 175 -2.18 13.68 4.07
C GLN A 175 -1.53 12.74 5.10
N GLU A 176 -0.77 13.28 6.05
CA GLU A 176 -0.06 12.48 7.05
C GLU A 176 -1.04 11.78 8.01
N THR A 177 -2.06 12.51 8.46
CA THR A 177 -3.16 11.97 9.26
C THR A 177 -3.91 10.88 8.51
N TRP A 178 -4.21 11.10 7.22
CA TRP A 178 -4.83 10.06 6.39
C TRP A 178 -3.94 8.82 6.26
N GLN A 179 -2.64 8.99 6.00
CA GLN A 179 -1.70 7.87 5.91
C GLN A 179 -1.63 7.06 7.21
N LYS A 180 -1.54 7.74 8.35
CA LYS A 180 -1.55 7.11 9.67
C LYS A 180 -2.84 6.28 9.84
N ARG A 181 -4.02 6.90 9.70
CA ARG A 181 -5.33 6.22 9.82
C ARG A 181 -5.44 5.02 8.88
N ARG A 182 -5.07 5.20 7.61
CA ARG A 182 -5.06 4.13 6.61
C ARG A 182 -4.24 2.93 7.07
N THR A 183 -3.02 3.13 7.56
CA THR A 183 -2.19 1.98 7.99
C THR A 183 -2.78 1.17 9.15
N GLY A 184 -3.67 1.76 9.94
CA GLY A 184 -4.46 1.03 10.93
C GLY A 184 -5.66 0.31 10.30
N LEU A 185 -6.39 0.99 9.40
CA LEU A 185 -7.58 0.46 8.72
C LEU A 185 -7.27 -0.66 7.73
N ASP A 186 -6.10 -0.65 7.10
CA ASP A 186 -5.65 -1.69 6.15
C ASP A 186 -5.67 -3.07 6.81
N VAL A 187 -5.11 -3.15 8.03
CA VAL A 187 -5.09 -4.38 8.82
C VAL A 187 -6.49 -4.77 9.29
N LEU A 188 -7.32 -3.77 9.61
CA LEU A 188 -8.70 -3.99 10.04
C LEU A 188 -9.60 -4.47 8.88
N SER A 189 -9.32 -4.00 7.66
CA SER A 189 -9.99 -4.38 6.43
C SER A 189 -9.87 -5.86 6.16
N ASP A 190 -8.64 -6.36 6.20
CA ASP A 190 -8.36 -7.79 6.01
C ASP A 190 -9.15 -8.63 7.02
N TYR A 191 -9.18 -8.20 8.28
CA TYR A 191 -9.93 -8.87 9.34
C TYR A 191 -11.44 -8.87 9.07
N ILE A 192 -12.03 -7.69 8.78
CA ILE A 192 -13.48 -7.54 8.53
C ILE A 192 -13.93 -8.42 7.37
N LEU A 193 -13.20 -8.40 6.26
CA LEU A 193 -13.54 -9.15 5.05
C LEU A 193 -13.42 -10.66 5.28
N GLN A 194 -12.32 -11.11 5.90
CA GLN A 194 -12.07 -12.54 6.09
C GLN A 194 -12.96 -13.16 7.17
N GLN A 195 -13.19 -12.44 8.27
CA GLN A 195 -14.02 -12.90 9.39
C GLN A 195 -15.50 -12.54 9.22
N LYS A 196 -15.87 -11.87 8.11
CA LYS A 196 -17.24 -11.44 7.78
C LYS A 196 -17.91 -10.64 8.91
N ILE A 197 -17.14 -9.77 9.55
CA ILE A 197 -17.60 -8.94 10.66
C ILE A 197 -18.44 -7.77 10.13
N LYS A 198 -19.53 -7.45 10.82
CA LYS A 198 -20.33 -6.26 10.50
C LYS A 198 -19.60 -5.01 10.97
N ILE A 199 -19.42 -4.03 10.09
CA ILE A 199 -18.74 -2.76 10.41
C ILE A 199 -19.37 -2.03 11.60
N GLU A 200 -20.68 -2.17 11.79
CA GLU A 200 -21.46 -1.62 12.92
C GLU A 200 -20.90 -2.01 14.30
N SER A 201 -20.24 -3.18 14.42
CA SER A 201 -19.67 -3.62 15.69
C SER A 201 -18.54 -2.70 16.20
N PHE A 202 -17.94 -1.91 15.30
CA PHE A 202 -16.85 -0.98 15.60
C PHE A 202 -17.31 0.44 15.97
N ILE A 203 -18.62 0.69 16.03
CA ILE A 203 -19.19 2.01 16.36
C ILE A 203 -19.73 2.06 17.79
N GLY A 204 -20.13 0.91 18.36
CA GLY A 204 -20.70 0.86 19.71
C GLY A 204 -19.69 1.02 20.86
N ASN A 205 -20.21 0.98 22.08
CA ASN A 205 -19.44 1.04 23.33
C ASN A 205 -18.46 -0.13 23.59
N LYS A 206 -18.48 -1.19 22.78
CA LYS A 206 -17.61 -2.38 22.87
C LYS A 206 -16.56 -2.46 21.75
N THR A 207 -16.22 -1.32 21.16
CA THR A 207 -15.26 -1.25 20.04
C THR A 207 -13.87 -1.80 20.40
N ASP A 208 -13.47 -1.69 21.67
CA ASP A 208 -12.22 -2.26 22.18
C ASP A 208 -12.16 -3.79 22.10
N ILE A 209 -13.28 -4.48 22.35
CA ILE A 209 -13.37 -5.94 22.22
C ILE A 209 -13.13 -6.36 20.77
N GLU A 210 -13.82 -5.74 19.82
CA GLU A 210 -13.65 -6.05 18.40
C GLU A 210 -12.25 -5.73 17.88
N LEU A 211 -11.65 -4.65 18.38
CA LEU A 211 -10.27 -4.31 18.04
C LEU A 211 -9.28 -5.32 18.64
N VAL A 212 -9.52 -5.83 19.85
CA VAL A 212 -8.72 -6.92 20.42
C VAL A 212 -8.86 -8.21 19.61
N ASN A 213 -10.07 -8.55 19.16
CA ASN A 213 -10.28 -9.69 18.27
C ASN A 213 -9.47 -9.55 16.98
N ALA A 214 -9.46 -8.36 16.38
CA ALA A 214 -8.63 -8.06 15.21
C ALA A 214 -7.13 -8.19 15.53
N LEU A 215 -6.67 -7.70 16.69
CA LEU A 215 -5.27 -7.82 17.13
C LEU A 215 -4.85 -9.28 17.36
N VAL A 216 -5.71 -10.09 17.97
CA VAL A 216 -5.50 -11.54 18.17
C VAL A 216 -5.44 -12.25 16.82
N TRP A 217 -6.34 -11.91 15.90
CA TRP A 217 -6.32 -12.46 14.55
C TRP A 217 -5.01 -12.16 13.82
N VAL A 218 -4.51 -10.92 13.89
CA VAL A 218 -3.21 -10.54 13.31
C VAL A 218 -2.07 -11.33 13.97
N TYR A 219 -2.10 -11.48 15.30
CA TYR A 219 -1.10 -12.24 16.06
C TYR A 219 -1.04 -13.69 15.61
N ASN A 220 -2.20 -14.36 15.52
CA ASN A 220 -2.33 -15.76 15.12
C ASN A 220 -1.95 -15.98 13.66
N GLY A 221 -2.21 -15.00 12.78
CA GLY A 221 -1.82 -15.05 11.37
C GLY A 221 -0.30 -14.96 11.14
N GLY A 222 0.47 -14.47 12.12
CA GLY A 222 1.93 -14.41 12.05
C GLY A 222 2.48 -13.62 10.84
N GLY A 223 3.59 -14.11 10.29
CA GLY A 223 4.23 -13.58 9.09
C GLY A 223 5.19 -12.41 9.30
N ASP A 224 5.74 -11.93 8.19
CA ASP A 224 6.69 -10.83 8.19
C ASP A 224 6.10 -9.55 8.76
N LYS A 225 6.94 -8.78 9.47
CA LYS A 225 6.57 -7.48 10.04
C LYS A 225 5.39 -7.56 11.03
N LEU A 226 5.11 -8.71 11.64
CA LEU A 226 4.06 -8.92 12.64
C LEU A 226 4.01 -7.80 13.69
N LYS A 227 5.16 -7.49 14.31
CA LYS A 227 5.28 -6.42 15.31
C LYS A 227 4.85 -5.05 14.77
N GLN A 228 5.15 -4.76 13.50
CA GLN A 228 4.75 -3.51 12.87
C GLN A 228 3.24 -3.47 12.57
N ARG A 229 2.65 -4.59 12.13
CA ARG A 229 1.21 -4.70 11.87
C ARG A 229 0.40 -4.50 13.15
N ILE A 230 0.78 -5.19 14.23
CA ILE A 230 0.17 -5.02 15.57
C ILE A 230 0.30 -3.57 16.05
N ARG A 231 1.50 -2.97 15.96
CA ARG A 231 1.71 -1.57 16.37
C ARG A 231 0.86 -0.59 15.57
N LYS A 232 0.75 -0.78 14.25
CA LYS A 232 -0.06 0.08 13.36
C LYS A 232 -1.55 -0.05 13.66
N LEU A 233 -2.06 -1.28 13.78
CA LEU A 233 -3.46 -1.51 14.14
C LEU A 233 -3.80 -0.90 15.51
N ARG A 234 -2.93 -1.09 16.51
CA ARG A 234 -3.13 -0.48 17.83
C ARG A 234 -3.10 1.04 17.78
N MET A 235 -2.07 1.67 17.22
CA MET A 235 -1.96 3.14 17.27
C MET A 235 -2.97 3.83 16.37
N HIS A 236 -3.09 3.36 15.14
CA HIS A 236 -3.87 4.05 14.12
C HIS A 236 -5.29 3.53 13.99
N GLY A 237 -5.51 2.24 14.25
CA GLY A 237 -6.86 1.66 14.35
C GLY A 237 -7.61 2.27 15.53
N CYS A 238 -7.04 2.25 16.75
CA CYS A 238 -7.65 2.91 17.91
C CYS A 238 -7.99 4.38 17.62
N ALA A 239 -7.02 5.16 17.14
CA ALA A 239 -7.20 6.59 16.90
C ALA A 239 -8.28 6.88 15.84
N THR A 240 -8.48 5.99 14.88
CA THR A 240 -9.51 6.12 13.86
C THR A 240 -10.87 5.74 14.42
N LEU A 241 -10.97 4.60 15.10
CA LEU A 241 -12.22 4.11 15.67
C LEU A 241 -12.75 5.04 16.76
N GLN A 242 -11.86 5.59 17.59
CA GLN A 242 -12.18 6.55 18.66
C GLN A 242 -12.87 7.83 18.15
N GLN A 243 -12.74 8.16 16.86
CA GLN A 243 -13.44 9.32 16.28
C GLN A 243 -14.91 9.05 15.98
N PHE A 244 -15.28 7.79 15.77
CA PHE A 244 -16.61 7.40 15.29
C PHE A 244 -17.35 6.53 16.28
N SER A 245 -16.64 5.87 17.20
CA SER A 245 -17.26 5.04 18.20
C SER A 245 -17.73 5.84 19.42
N GLU A 246 -18.70 5.28 20.13
CA GLU A 246 -19.15 5.79 21.43
C GLU A 246 -18.03 5.74 22.48
N MET A 247 -17.00 4.91 22.28
CA MET A 247 -15.89 4.72 23.21
C MET A 247 -14.76 5.72 22.95
N LYS A 248 -14.67 6.74 23.80
CA LYS A 248 -13.70 7.84 23.64
C LYS A 248 -12.25 7.54 23.97
N ASP A 249 -11.91 6.43 24.64
CA ASP A 249 -10.53 6.13 25.07
C ASP A 249 -10.14 4.66 24.81
N ILE A 250 -10.43 4.17 23.59
CA ILE A 250 -10.18 2.77 23.19
C ILE A 250 -8.75 2.33 23.49
N SER A 251 -7.76 3.19 23.19
CA SER A 251 -6.34 2.88 23.37
C SER A 251 -5.93 2.60 24.82
N LYS A 252 -6.72 3.07 25.79
CA LYS A 252 -6.52 2.88 27.23
C LYS A 252 -7.39 1.76 27.81
N SER A 253 -8.21 1.11 27.00
CA SER A 253 -9.04 -0.01 27.47
C SER A 253 -8.18 -1.08 28.16
N PRO A 254 -8.65 -1.65 29.29
CA PRO A 254 -7.99 -2.78 29.95
C PRO A 254 -7.68 -3.93 28.99
N PHE A 255 -8.58 -4.24 28.05
CA PHE A 255 -8.38 -5.33 27.09
C PHE A 255 -7.23 -5.05 26.12
N ILE A 256 -7.11 -3.81 25.62
CA ILE A 256 -6.02 -3.39 24.73
C ILE A 256 -4.67 -3.41 25.46
N ASN A 257 -4.66 -2.94 26.72
CA ASN A 257 -3.45 -2.95 27.55
C ASN A 257 -3.03 -4.37 27.92
N GLN A 258 -3.97 -5.23 28.30
CA GLN A 258 -3.70 -6.64 28.62
C GLN A 258 -3.17 -7.39 27.40
N PHE A 259 -3.78 -7.22 26.22
CA PHE A 259 -3.25 -7.77 24.98
C PHE A 259 -1.81 -7.31 24.74
N SER A 260 -1.56 -6.00 24.86
CA SER A 260 -0.24 -5.41 24.62
C SER A 260 0.82 -5.97 25.55
N ASN A 261 0.53 -6.11 26.84
CA ASN A 261 1.48 -6.63 27.82
C ASN A 261 1.80 -8.11 27.55
N ASN A 262 0.77 -8.93 27.37
CA ASN A 262 0.94 -10.37 27.18
C ASN A 262 1.70 -10.71 25.88
N HIS A 263 1.38 -10.00 24.80
CA HIS A 263 1.95 -10.32 23.48
C HIS A 263 3.25 -9.57 23.18
N GLN A 264 3.54 -8.44 23.83
CA GLN A 264 4.86 -7.80 23.73
C GLN A 264 5.94 -8.73 24.30
N HIS A 265 5.70 -9.34 25.45
CA HIS A 265 6.62 -10.32 26.04
C HIS A 265 6.78 -11.57 25.17
N ALA A 266 5.70 -12.10 24.60
CA ALA A 266 5.77 -13.25 23.69
C ALA A 266 6.53 -12.93 22.38
N ILE A 267 6.32 -11.74 21.81
CA ILE A 267 7.05 -11.28 20.60
C ILE A 267 8.53 -11.02 20.92
N GLU A 268 8.85 -10.45 22.08
CA GLU A 268 10.23 -10.20 22.51
C GLU A 268 10.98 -11.49 22.82
N GLN A 269 10.33 -12.47 23.47
CA GLN A 269 10.89 -13.80 23.64
C GLN A 269 11.13 -14.46 22.27
N LYS A 270 10.12 -14.51 21.40
CA LYS A 270 10.27 -15.09 20.05
C LYS A 270 11.38 -14.41 19.24
N ALA A 271 11.54 -13.08 19.34
CA ALA A 271 12.59 -12.33 18.66
C ALA A 271 13.99 -12.54 19.27
N LYS A 272 14.11 -12.63 20.61
CA LYS A 272 15.38 -12.96 21.29
C LYS A 272 15.87 -14.35 20.90
N TYR A 273 14.96 -15.33 20.79
CA TYR A 273 15.31 -16.71 20.46
C TYR A 273 15.36 -17.00 18.94
N ASN A 274 14.83 -16.14 18.06
CA ASN A 274 14.97 -16.35 16.61
C ASN A 274 16.41 -16.12 16.11
N THR A 275 17.23 -15.37 16.87
CA THR A 275 18.65 -15.14 16.58
C THR A 275 19.57 -16.06 17.38
N MET A 276 19.06 -16.68 18.46
CA MET A 276 19.77 -17.68 19.24
C MET A 276 19.27 -19.08 18.87
N TRP A 277 20.12 -19.76 18.10
CA TRP A 277 20.20 -21.22 18.06
C TRP A 277 19.14 -21.98 17.29
N ASN A 278 19.57 -22.39 16.11
CA ASN A 278 19.19 -23.67 15.57
C ASN A 278 20.27 -24.67 16.02
N ILE A 279 20.26 -25.08 17.31
CA ILE A 279 21.16 -26.12 17.87
C ILE A 279 21.15 -27.38 16.98
N GLN A 280 20.03 -27.63 16.30
CA GLN A 280 19.89 -28.67 15.29
C GLN A 280 20.89 -28.54 14.14
N PHE A 281 21.24 -27.34 13.67
CA PHE A 281 22.27 -27.15 12.64
C PHE A 281 23.68 -27.45 13.17
N PHE A 282 23.96 -27.15 14.44
CA PHE A 282 25.22 -27.50 15.09
C PHE A 282 25.36 -29.02 15.24
N PHE A 283 24.32 -29.70 15.74
CA PHE A 283 24.29 -31.16 15.81
C PHE A 283 24.37 -31.79 14.42
N ASN A 284 23.63 -31.28 13.43
CA ASN A 284 23.73 -31.75 12.05
C ASN A 284 25.13 -31.54 11.46
N TYR A 285 25.82 -30.44 11.79
CA TYR A 285 27.18 -30.17 11.34
C TYR A 285 28.19 -31.16 11.94
N ILE A 286 28.01 -31.51 13.22
CA ILE A 286 28.82 -32.52 13.90
C ILE A 286 28.52 -33.92 13.34
N GLU A 287 27.25 -34.31 13.25
CA GLU A 287 26.85 -35.65 12.77
C GLU A 287 27.28 -35.92 11.33
N LYS A 288 27.27 -34.90 10.46
CA LYS A 288 27.61 -35.07 9.04
C LYS A 288 29.11 -35.01 8.74
N ARG A 289 29.98 -34.73 9.71
CA ARG A 289 31.43 -34.69 9.50
C ARG A 289 32.14 -35.81 10.23
N ARG A 290 33.06 -36.46 9.52
CA ARG A 290 34.03 -37.37 10.14
C ARG A 290 35.14 -36.54 10.77
N PHE A 291 35.24 -36.61 12.09
CA PHE A 291 36.37 -36.08 12.84
C PHE A 291 37.45 -37.14 12.95
N LYS A 292 38.72 -36.74 12.88
CA LYS A 292 39.84 -37.70 12.95
C LYS A 292 40.09 -38.18 14.38
N SER A 293 39.69 -37.41 15.38
CA SER A 293 39.76 -37.77 16.79
C SER A 293 38.71 -37.04 17.63
N SER A 294 38.45 -37.57 18.83
CA SER A 294 37.57 -36.93 19.82
C SER A 294 38.06 -35.54 20.24
N GLN A 295 39.39 -35.36 20.33
CA GLN A 295 40.00 -34.06 20.67
C GLN A 295 39.79 -33.00 19.57
N GLU A 296 39.84 -33.39 18.29
CA GLU A 296 39.56 -32.46 17.18
C GLU A 296 38.10 -31.99 17.20
N MET A 297 37.17 -32.91 17.51
CA MET A 297 35.75 -32.60 17.66
C MET A 297 35.53 -31.64 18.82
N GLN A 298 36.12 -31.91 19.99
CA GLN A 298 36.02 -31.06 21.17
C GLN A 298 36.64 -29.67 20.95
N ALA A 299 37.82 -29.59 20.31
CA ALA A 299 38.46 -28.32 20.02
C ALA A 299 37.65 -27.45 19.04
N LYS A 300 37.03 -28.07 18.02
CA LYS A 300 36.17 -27.37 17.05
C LYS A 300 34.80 -26.99 17.64
N ALA A 301 34.25 -27.82 18.52
CA ALA A 301 33.03 -27.49 19.26
C ALA A 301 33.28 -26.32 20.21
N MET A 302 34.39 -26.33 20.96
CA MET A 302 34.78 -25.23 21.85
C MET A 302 35.11 -23.96 21.09
N SER A 303 35.79 -24.01 19.94
CA SER A 303 36.09 -22.79 19.17
C SER A 303 34.83 -22.13 18.62
N LEU A 304 33.83 -22.92 18.20
CA LEU A 304 32.50 -22.41 17.86
C LEU A 304 31.76 -21.86 19.08
N HIS A 305 31.91 -22.48 20.25
CA HIS A 305 31.28 -22.01 21.48
C HIS A 305 31.91 -20.70 22.02
N VAL A 306 33.21 -20.52 21.81
CA VAL A 306 33.98 -19.32 22.21
C VAL A 306 33.83 -18.18 21.19
N ALA A 307 33.71 -18.49 19.89
CA ALA A 307 33.48 -17.48 18.84
C ALA A 307 32.07 -16.86 18.89
N PHE A 308 31.11 -17.51 19.58
CA PHE A 308 29.74 -17.04 19.73
C PHE A 308 29.32 -17.09 21.21
N PRO A 309 29.67 -16.07 22.01
CA PRO A 309 29.32 -16.07 23.43
C PRO A 309 27.80 -16.01 23.62
N LEU A 310 27.29 -16.91 24.46
CA LEU A 310 25.97 -16.81 25.09
C LEU A 310 26.00 -15.57 26.00
N GLN A 311 25.42 -14.46 25.56
CA GLN A 311 25.06 -13.39 26.50
C GLN A 311 23.69 -13.73 27.08
N GLY A 312 23.69 -14.09 28.37
CA GLY A 312 22.47 -14.26 29.19
C GLY A 312 21.69 -12.96 29.35
#